data_AF-A0A0F9LD60-F1
#
_entry.id   AF-A0A0F9LD60-F1
#
_cell.length_a   1.000
_cell.length_b   1.000
_cell.length_c   1.000
_cell.angle_alpha   90.00
_cell.angle_beta   90.00
_cell.angle_gamma   90.00
#
_symmetry.space_group_name_H-M   'P 1'
#
loop_
_entity.id
_entity.type
_entity.pdbx_description
1 polymer ?
#
loop_
_entity_poly.entity_id
_entity_poly.type
_entity_poly.pdbx_seq_one_letter_code
_entity_poly.pdbx_strand_id
1 'polypeptide(L)'
;MSETIKLENAGPVESLTVPILDEGGITVIKGMNDCGKSLSLEAFQALLGGSQKIRKRFGSPQGVVEGLGATIRLMANARASGECEAVSLTGKLDIGDLIDPGLKNPVAADKERIKTLLTVRGVKADIGLFCPMAGISQDEMKQFASDATLASTHLVDMAARLKTDFEAASRKAGDNAKTAEADARAKRESAEGIDLEAESDGEKLQDRLEVAIRDETTVIQTRDNSVAAFDKVAKARTKLAEAKTNYDGPTLEEAKKRVDEVGDHLDSARVEVAARRKALEAAEEEESRLDTLFRMAIDKRTATAQHEDAMAGWSETIADAANVEEVSNADIQAAVQAVRDARDAAENGVRIRDAKKALAEADDLQSDANLHQNVAEQLRDAAKGTIDVLAKAVKAGALIPVTDDNGKFRFAVKPENGEDRRTYYHNLGPGLRTSIAIREVAACLRDLDPEVIKHAVVVLPQSPWEGLDWLERLRVYKEVKQLGVNVVTGECDKDPANTGGIRAEVFVPNEPEVTA
;
A
#
# COMPACT_ATOMS: atom_id res chain seq x y z
N MET A 1 9.32 26.12 63.73
CA MET A 1 8.80 24.95 64.46
C MET A 1 8.55 23.91 63.40
N SER A 2 9.24 22.78 63.46
CA SER A 2 9.05 21.70 62.48
C SER A 2 7.61 21.19 62.56
N GLU A 3 6.92 21.13 61.43
CA GLU A 3 5.61 20.51 61.34
C GLU A 3 5.69 19.02 61.73
N THR A 4 4.57 18.44 62.15
CA THR A 4 4.52 17.03 62.57
C THR A 4 3.27 16.35 62.05
N ILE A 5 3.40 15.08 61.70
CA ILE A 5 2.26 14.18 61.50
C ILE A 5 2.05 13.39 62.79
N LYS A 6 0.83 13.41 63.31
CA LYS A 6 0.40 12.72 64.53
C LYS A 6 -0.59 11.62 64.19
N LEU A 7 -0.40 10.47 64.81
CA LEU A 7 -1.25 9.31 64.72
C LEU A 7 -1.67 8.90 66.13
N GLU A 8 -2.96 8.89 66.42
CA GLU A 8 -3.51 8.52 67.72
C GLU A 8 -4.61 7.46 67.56
N ASN A 9 -4.52 6.39 68.36
CA ASN A 9 -5.52 5.31 68.39
C ASN A 9 -5.86 4.74 66.99
N ALA A 10 -4.85 4.42 66.19
CA ALA A 10 -5.00 3.86 64.84
C ALA A 10 -4.37 2.45 64.76
N GLY A 11 -5.17 1.45 64.38
CA GLY A 11 -4.72 0.06 64.38
C GLY A 11 -4.14 -0.36 65.74
N PRO A 12 -2.92 -0.92 65.81
CA PRO A 12 -2.27 -1.24 67.09
C PRO A 12 -1.57 -0.03 67.75
N VAL A 13 -1.50 1.12 67.07
CA VAL A 13 -0.75 2.31 67.53
C VAL A 13 -1.56 3.14 68.51
N GLU A 14 -0.99 3.40 69.68
CA GLU A 14 -1.57 4.30 70.69
C GLU A 14 -1.33 5.77 70.36
N SER A 15 -0.07 6.14 70.18
CA SER A 15 0.38 7.46 69.79
C SER A 15 1.69 7.34 69.02
N LEU A 16 1.83 8.08 67.93
CA LEU A 16 3.06 8.22 67.16
C LEU A 16 3.11 9.66 66.62
N THR A 17 4.25 10.33 66.77
CA THR A 17 4.50 11.65 66.21
C THR A 17 5.72 11.57 65.30
N VAL A 18 5.58 12.02 64.06
CA VAL A 18 6.63 12.01 63.04
C VAL A 18 6.98 13.46 62.67
N PRO A 19 8.23 13.89 62.86
CA PRO A 19 8.67 15.22 62.45
C PRO A 19 8.79 15.32 60.93
N ILE A 20 8.45 16.49 60.40
CA ILE A 20 8.74 16.93 59.04
C ILE A 20 9.93 17.88 59.13
N LEU A 21 11.00 17.57 58.41
CA LEU A 21 12.29 18.23 58.50
C LEU A 21 12.36 19.37 57.48
N ASP A 22 12.75 20.55 57.95
CA ASP A 22 12.82 21.76 57.12
C ASP A 22 13.83 21.63 55.95
N GLU A 23 14.92 20.88 56.15
CA GLU A 23 15.94 20.60 55.13
C GLU A 23 15.67 19.30 54.35
N GLY A 24 14.52 18.66 54.57
CA GLY A 24 14.30 17.29 54.14
C GLY A 24 15.16 16.27 54.89
N GLY A 25 14.90 15.00 54.63
CA GLY A 25 15.59 13.88 55.24
C GLY A 25 14.71 12.65 55.36
N ILE A 26 15.15 11.69 56.16
CA ILE A 26 14.46 10.41 56.32
C ILE A 26 14.07 10.23 57.78
N THR A 27 12.79 9.95 58.04
CA THR A 27 12.28 9.55 59.34
C THR A 27 11.88 8.08 59.29
N VAL A 28 12.42 7.30 60.24
CA VAL A 28 12.22 5.85 60.33
C VAL A 28 11.34 5.54 61.54
N ILE A 29 10.21 4.91 61.28
CA ILE A 29 9.31 4.38 62.31
C ILE A 29 9.87 3.03 62.78
N LYS A 30 10.37 2.99 64.01
CA LYS A 30 10.96 1.80 64.63
C LYS A 30 10.01 1.12 65.60
N GLY A 31 10.12 -0.20 65.66
CA GLY A 31 9.45 -1.04 66.65
C GLY A 31 9.48 -2.51 66.28
N MET A 32 9.02 -3.38 67.18
CA MET A 32 8.96 -4.82 66.96
C MET A 32 7.92 -5.21 65.89
N ASN A 33 7.88 -6.48 65.50
CA ASN A 33 6.81 -6.99 64.63
C ASN A 33 5.43 -6.74 65.26
N ASP A 34 4.43 -6.52 64.41
CA ASP A 34 3.04 -6.28 64.79
C ASP A 34 2.75 -5.02 65.64
N CYS A 35 3.72 -4.13 65.84
CA CYS A 35 3.50 -2.87 66.57
C CYS A 35 2.79 -1.77 65.74
N GLY A 36 2.52 -2.00 64.45
CA GLY A 36 1.78 -1.08 63.58
C GLY A 36 2.59 -0.22 62.61
N LYS A 37 3.85 -0.57 62.32
CA LYS A 37 4.71 0.17 61.37
C LYS A 37 4.07 0.33 60.00
N SER A 38 3.71 -0.78 59.33
CA SER A 38 3.08 -0.75 58.00
C SER A 38 1.75 0.01 58.01
N LEU A 39 0.94 -0.16 59.06
CA LEU A 39 -0.34 0.55 59.22
C LEU A 39 -0.14 2.05 59.42
N SER A 40 0.94 2.47 60.09
CA SER A 40 1.30 3.89 60.24
C SER A 40 1.68 4.49 58.88
N LEU A 41 2.42 3.75 58.05
CA LEU A 41 2.75 4.18 56.69
C LEU A 41 1.47 4.30 55.83
N GLU A 42 0.59 3.30 55.84
CA GLU A 42 -0.71 3.37 55.17
C GLU A 42 -1.54 4.57 55.67
N ALA A 43 -1.45 4.87 56.97
CA ALA A 43 -2.17 5.99 57.56
C ALA A 43 -1.67 7.35 57.03
N PHE A 44 -0.36 7.48 56.87
CA PHE A 44 0.24 8.66 56.26
C PHE A 44 -0.08 8.76 54.78
N GLN A 45 -0.07 7.64 54.04
CA GLN A 45 -0.50 7.64 52.64
C GLN A 45 -1.95 8.14 52.48
N ALA A 46 -2.87 7.72 53.36
CA ALA A 46 -4.24 8.21 53.32
C ALA A 46 -4.36 9.69 53.70
N LEU A 47 -3.60 10.16 54.71
CA LEU A 47 -3.54 11.59 55.08
C LEU A 47 -3.09 12.45 53.90
N LEU A 48 -2.14 11.93 53.14
CA LEU A 48 -1.59 12.50 51.92
C LEU A 48 -2.53 12.28 50.70
N GLY A 49 -3.80 11.91 50.90
CA GLY A 49 -4.81 11.82 49.83
C GLY A 49 -4.89 10.47 49.11
N GLY A 50 -4.22 9.43 49.62
CA GLY A 50 -4.37 8.06 49.13
C GLY A 50 -5.68 7.39 49.57
N SER A 51 -6.02 6.24 48.96
CA SER A 51 -7.28 5.50 49.17
C SER A 51 -7.23 4.40 50.24
N GLN A 52 -6.20 4.39 51.09
CA GLN A 52 -5.94 3.35 52.08
C GLN A 52 -7.01 3.35 53.19
N LYS A 53 -7.43 2.17 53.63
CA LYS A 53 -8.48 2.01 54.65
C LYS A 53 -7.87 1.84 56.03
N ILE A 54 -7.79 2.93 56.78
CA ILE A 54 -7.31 2.91 58.17
C ILE A 54 -8.47 2.57 59.13
N ARG A 55 -8.19 1.73 60.12
CA ARG A 55 -9.12 1.42 61.22
C ARG A 55 -8.63 2.02 62.53
N LYS A 56 -9.57 2.41 63.39
CA LYS A 56 -9.25 2.81 64.76
C LYS A 56 -8.74 1.62 65.60
N ARG A 57 -8.02 1.92 66.68
CA ARG A 57 -7.55 0.95 67.66
C ARG A 57 -8.73 0.24 68.34
N PHE A 58 -8.55 -1.05 68.61
CA PHE A 58 -9.56 -1.85 69.30
C PHE A 58 -9.81 -1.30 70.71
N GLY A 59 -11.08 -1.15 71.08
CA GLY A 59 -11.49 -0.58 72.37
C GLY A 59 -11.48 0.96 72.45
N SER A 60 -10.82 1.65 71.53
CA SER A 60 -10.80 3.12 71.52
C SER A 60 -12.10 3.70 70.96
N PRO A 61 -12.65 4.79 71.53
CA PRO A 61 -13.87 5.42 71.01
C PRO A 61 -13.65 6.02 69.61
N GLN A 62 -12.50 6.64 69.39
CA GLN A 62 -12.09 7.32 68.16
C GLN A 62 -10.57 7.16 67.95
N GLY A 63 -10.12 7.23 66.69
CA GLY A 63 -8.73 7.49 66.33
C GLY A 63 -8.59 8.72 65.43
N VAL A 64 -7.37 9.27 65.34
CA VAL A 64 -7.07 10.50 64.58
C VAL A 64 -5.74 10.34 63.85
N VAL A 65 -5.70 10.79 62.60
CA VAL A 65 -4.47 11.07 61.85
C VAL A 65 -4.50 12.54 61.49
N GLU A 66 -3.52 13.32 61.91
CA GLU A 66 -3.50 14.77 61.73
C GLU A 66 -2.10 15.27 61.38
N GLY A 67 -2.01 16.21 60.45
CA GLY A 67 -0.77 16.87 60.08
C GLY A 67 -0.90 17.53 58.71
N LEU A 68 -0.04 18.51 58.43
CA LEU A 68 0.06 19.14 57.11
C LEU A 68 -1.30 19.68 56.62
N GLY A 69 -2.04 20.39 57.48
CA GLY A 69 -3.36 20.96 57.16
C GLY A 69 -4.54 19.98 57.06
N ALA A 70 -4.31 18.66 57.11
CA ALA A 70 -5.35 17.64 56.98
C ALA A 70 -5.62 16.89 58.30
N THR A 71 -6.87 16.42 58.46
CA THR A 71 -7.26 15.55 59.58
C THR A 71 -8.20 14.43 59.11
N ILE A 72 -7.83 13.18 59.40
CA ILE A 72 -8.67 11.99 59.19
C ILE A 72 -9.15 11.48 60.55
N ARG A 73 -10.48 11.48 60.76
CA ARG A 73 -11.09 10.91 61.97
C ARG A 73 -11.54 9.47 61.73
N LEU A 74 -10.99 8.55 62.50
CA LEU A 74 -11.26 7.11 62.45
C LEU A 74 -12.43 6.78 63.38
N MET A 75 -13.62 6.68 62.80
CA MET A 75 -14.88 6.29 63.46
C MET A 75 -15.52 5.09 62.72
N ALA A 76 -16.71 4.64 63.15
CA ALA A 76 -17.46 3.59 62.43
C ALA A 76 -17.69 3.93 60.95
N ASN A 77 -17.83 5.23 60.63
CA ASN A 77 -17.72 5.78 59.28
C ASN A 77 -16.59 6.82 59.29
N ALA A 78 -15.48 6.53 58.61
CA ALA A 78 -14.36 7.47 58.49
C ALA A 78 -14.77 8.69 57.66
N ARG A 79 -14.44 9.89 58.13
CA ARG A 79 -14.61 11.14 57.38
C ARG A 79 -13.30 11.92 57.45
N ALA A 80 -12.79 12.34 56.29
CA ALA A 80 -11.67 13.27 56.18
C ALA A 80 -12.19 14.71 56.21
N SER A 81 -11.44 15.62 56.84
CA SER A 81 -11.74 17.06 56.87
C SER A 81 -10.44 17.87 56.75
N GLY A 82 -10.48 18.97 56.00
CA GLY A 82 -9.30 19.79 55.67
C GLY A 82 -8.72 19.45 54.29
N GLU A 83 -7.99 20.40 53.70
CA GLU A 83 -7.16 20.17 52.51
C GLU A 83 -5.71 20.01 52.97
N CYS A 84 -5.02 18.98 52.47
CA CYS A 84 -3.61 18.77 52.84
C CYS A 84 -2.76 19.89 52.23
N GLU A 85 -2.07 20.64 53.09
CA GLU A 85 -1.18 21.76 52.74
C GLU A 85 0.16 21.28 52.17
N ALA A 86 0.51 20.01 52.40
CA ALA A 86 1.64 19.37 51.75
C ALA A 86 1.27 18.91 50.33
N VAL A 87 2.18 19.14 49.39
CA VAL A 87 2.10 18.45 48.09
C VAL A 87 2.52 17.01 48.27
N SER A 88 1.50 16.22 48.49
CA SER A 88 1.58 14.77 48.38
C SER A 88 1.65 14.37 46.91
N LEU A 89 2.71 13.65 46.56
CA LEU A 89 2.66 12.79 45.38
C LEU A 89 1.77 11.56 45.60
N THR A 90 1.55 11.16 46.85
CA THR A 90 0.90 9.92 47.26
C THR A 90 -0.58 9.78 46.88
N GLY A 91 -1.28 10.89 46.57
CA GLY A 91 -2.61 10.84 45.96
C GLY A 91 -2.61 10.40 44.49
N LYS A 92 -1.46 10.48 43.79
CA LYS A 92 -1.28 10.15 42.35
C LYS A 92 -0.12 9.18 42.07
N LEU A 93 0.74 8.92 43.04
CA LEU A 93 1.96 8.11 42.95
C LEU A 93 2.11 7.26 44.21
N ASP A 94 2.01 5.95 44.05
CA ASP A 94 2.60 5.03 45.01
C ASP A 94 4.05 4.75 44.57
N ILE A 95 5.03 5.17 45.37
CA ILE A 95 6.45 4.83 45.13
C ILE A 95 6.64 3.30 45.17
N GLY A 96 5.78 2.57 45.89
CA GLY A 96 5.70 1.12 45.88
C GLY A 96 5.49 0.58 44.47
N ASP A 97 4.54 1.13 43.70
CA ASP A 97 4.28 0.69 42.31
C ASP A 97 5.48 0.95 41.38
N LEU A 98 6.27 1.99 41.67
CA LEU A 98 7.50 2.27 40.93
C LEU A 98 8.60 1.24 41.26
N ILE A 99 8.71 0.80 42.52
CA ILE A 99 9.71 -0.17 42.98
C ILE A 99 9.30 -1.59 42.57
N ASP A 100 8.13 -2.03 43.02
CA ASP A 100 7.57 -3.35 42.78
C ASP A 100 6.02 -3.30 42.74
N PRO A 101 5.41 -3.24 41.55
CA PRO A 101 3.95 -3.25 41.41
C PRO A 101 3.33 -4.65 41.66
N GLY A 102 4.10 -5.63 42.14
CA GLY A 102 3.62 -6.98 42.44
C GLY A 102 3.30 -7.84 41.21
N LEU A 103 3.67 -7.39 40.02
CA LEU A 103 3.40 -8.08 38.75
C LEU A 103 4.56 -9.03 38.40
N LYS A 104 4.24 -10.31 38.22
CA LYS A 104 5.21 -11.35 37.83
C LYS A 104 5.79 -11.13 36.42
N ASN A 105 5.01 -10.55 35.51
CA ASN A 105 5.47 -10.29 34.15
C ASN A 105 6.29 -8.99 34.12
N PRO A 106 7.58 -9.03 33.75
CA PRO A 106 8.44 -7.85 33.75
C PRO A 106 7.95 -6.71 32.83
N VAL A 107 7.34 -7.04 31.67
CA VAL A 107 6.79 -6.07 30.73
C VAL A 107 5.58 -5.36 31.35
N ALA A 108 4.69 -6.12 32.00
CA ALA A 108 3.52 -5.56 32.67
C ALA A 108 3.93 -4.70 33.86
N ALA A 109 4.94 -5.13 34.62
CA ALA A 109 5.51 -4.37 35.73
C ALA A 109 6.11 -3.03 35.24
N ASP A 110 6.92 -3.04 34.20
CA ASP A 110 7.50 -1.80 33.66
C ASP A 110 6.45 -0.89 33.05
N LYS A 111 5.40 -1.44 32.43
CA LYS A 111 4.27 -0.66 31.94
C LYS A 111 3.56 0.09 33.08
N GLU A 112 3.27 -0.57 34.20
CA GLU A 112 2.69 0.11 35.37
C GLU A 112 3.63 1.18 35.93
N ARG A 113 4.94 0.92 36.02
CA ARG A 113 5.94 1.93 36.41
C ARG A 113 5.91 3.16 35.50
N ILE A 114 5.83 2.97 34.18
CA ILE A 114 5.73 4.06 33.20
C ILE A 114 4.45 4.86 33.44
N LYS A 115 3.31 4.18 33.65
CA LYS A 115 2.03 4.85 33.96
C LYS A 115 2.14 5.69 35.23
N THR A 116 2.76 5.15 36.28
CA THR A 116 2.96 5.85 37.55
C THR A 116 3.74 7.14 37.34
N LEU A 117 4.87 7.09 36.61
CA LEU A 117 5.66 8.29 36.31
C LEU A 117 4.94 9.31 35.41
N LEU A 118 4.21 8.85 34.40
CA LEU A 118 3.42 9.75 33.54
C LEU A 118 2.29 10.44 34.33
N THR A 119 1.65 9.71 35.25
CA THR A 119 0.57 10.21 36.10
C THR A 119 1.06 11.30 37.05
N VAL A 120 2.24 11.10 37.65
CA VAL A 120 2.92 12.13 38.46
C VAL A 120 3.11 13.42 37.70
N ARG A 121 3.59 13.31 36.47
CA ARG A 121 3.89 14.45 35.60
C ARG A 121 2.65 15.08 34.99
N GLY A 122 1.46 14.55 35.30
CA GLY A 122 0.19 15.04 34.75
C GLY A 122 0.06 14.86 33.23
N VAL A 123 0.85 13.96 32.64
CA VAL A 123 0.82 13.70 31.20
C VAL A 123 -0.43 12.90 30.86
N LYS A 124 -1.31 13.51 30.08
CA LYS A 124 -2.51 12.84 29.55
C LYS A 124 -2.18 12.12 28.25
N ALA A 125 -2.96 11.08 27.94
CA ALA A 125 -2.91 10.48 26.62
C ALA A 125 -3.42 11.49 25.58
N ASP A 126 -2.55 11.88 24.67
CA ASP A 126 -2.88 12.75 23.55
C ASP A 126 -2.17 12.26 22.29
N ILE A 127 -2.96 11.94 21.28
CA ILE A 127 -2.46 11.46 19.99
C ILE A 127 -1.68 12.55 19.24
N GLY A 128 -1.95 13.83 19.54
CA GLY A 128 -1.21 14.98 19.01
C GLY A 128 0.28 14.93 19.31
N LEU A 129 0.68 14.29 20.43
CA LEU A 129 2.09 14.14 20.81
C LEU A 129 2.90 13.28 19.84
N PHE A 130 2.25 12.43 19.04
CA PHE A 130 2.89 11.56 18.06
C PHE A 130 2.94 12.17 16.65
N CYS A 131 2.21 13.27 16.40
CA CYS A 131 2.13 13.90 15.08
C CYS A 131 3.49 14.42 14.57
N PRO A 132 4.30 15.15 15.39
CA PRO A 132 5.60 15.66 14.94
C PRO A 132 6.60 14.57 14.51
N MET A 133 6.43 13.36 15.04
CA MET A 133 7.30 12.23 14.73
C MET A 133 7.02 11.61 13.38
N ALA A 134 5.73 11.47 13.05
CA ALA A 134 5.31 10.92 11.78
C ALA A 134 5.30 11.99 10.67
N GLY A 135 5.44 13.28 11.02
CA GLY A 135 5.41 14.37 10.05
C GLY A 135 4.02 14.60 9.44
N ILE A 136 2.97 14.15 10.13
CA ILE A 136 1.58 14.20 9.66
C ILE A 136 0.70 14.99 10.62
N SER A 137 -0.45 15.44 10.11
CA SER A 137 -1.47 16.10 10.90
C SER A 137 -2.19 15.12 11.85
N GLN A 138 -2.90 15.66 12.83
CA GLN A 138 -3.67 14.85 13.77
C GLN A 138 -4.83 14.10 13.08
N ASP A 139 -5.39 14.64 11.99
CA ASP A 139 -6.46 13.98 11.27
C ASP A 139 -5.94 12.85 10.38
N GLU A 140 -4.77 13.00 9.77
CA GLU A 140 -4.09 11.89 9.08
C GLU A 140 -3.68 10.79 10.08
N MET A 141 -3.19 11.17 11.26
CA MET A 141 -2.84 10.23 12.32
C MET A 141 -4.02 9.34 12.74
N LYS A 142 -5.23 9.92 12.82
CA LYS A 142 -6.46 9.17 13.15
C LYS A 142 -6.83 8.14 12.08
N GLN A 143 -6.38 8.28 10.83
CA GLN A 143 -6.64 7.28 9.79
C GLN A 143 -5.86 5.99 10.02
N PHE A 144 -4.72 6.08 10.71
CA PHE A 144 -3.90 4.91 11.06
C PHE A 144 -4.27 4.34 12.43
N ALA A 145 -4.70 5.18 13.37
CA ALA A 145 -5.02 4.77 14.73
C ALA A 145 -6.36 4.00 14.81
N SER A 146 -6.34 2.86 15.48
CA SER A 146 -7.56 2.12 15.80
C SER A 146 -8.41 2.83 16.87
N ASP A 147 -9.71 2.53 16.92
CA ASP A 147 -10.62 3.05 17.95
C ASP A 147 -10.10 2.78 19.38
N ALA A 148 -9.45 1.64 19.59
CA ALA A 148 -8.86 1.29 20.87
C ALA A 148 -7.63 2.14 21.22
N THR A 149 -6.86 2.58 20.22
CA THR A 149 -5.77 3.55 20.40
C THR A 149 -6.34 4.91 20.79
N LEU A 150 -7.39 5.37 20.10
CA LEU A 150 -8.05 6.65 20.37
C LEU A 150 -8.76 6.68 21.74
N ALA A 151 -9.30 5.56 22.18
CA ALA A 151 -9.93 5.42 23.49
C ALA A 151 -8.95 5.23 24.66
N SER A 152 -7.64 5.18 24.40
CA SER A 152 -6.65 4.94 25.45
C SER A 152 -6.53 6.13 26.41
N THR A 153 -6.65 5.86 27.71
CA THR A 153 -6.58 6.87 28.77
C THR A 153 -5.16 7.21 29.21
N HIS A 154 -4.21 6.29 28.98
CA HIS A 154 -2.80 6.46 29.36
C HIS A 154 -1.90 6.47 28.12
N LEU A 155 -0.90 7.37 28.12
CA LEU A 155 -0.02 7.56 26.97
C LEU A 155 0.80 6.31 26.62
N VAL A 156 1.20 5.49 27.60
CA VAL A 156 1.94 4.24 27.35
C VAL A 156 1.09 3.17 26.65
N ASP A 157 -0.21 3.11 26.97
CA ASP A 157 -1.16 2.24 26.28
C ASP A 157 -1.38 2.72 24.85
N MET A 158 -1.58 4.02 24.68
CA MET A 158 -1.74 4.66 23.38
C MET A 158 -0.51 4.42 22.49
N ALA A 159 0.71 4.65 23.00
CA ALA A 159 1.95 4.42 22.26
C ALA A 159 2.10 2.95 21.82
N ALA A 160 1.79 2.00 22.70
CA ALA A 160 1.95 0.57 22.41
C ALA A 160 0.97 0.11 21.33
N ARG A 161 -0.26 0.62 21.38
CA ARG A 161 -1.28 0.33 20.37
C ARG A 161 -1.00 1.05 19.07
N LEU A 162 -0.64 2.33 19.11
CA LEU A 162 -0.27 3.12 17.93
C LEU A 162 0.94 2.51 17.19
N LYS A 163 1.95 2.02 17.92
CA LYS A 163 3.05 1.24 17.33
C LYS A 163 2.54 0.02 16.56
N THR A 164 1.60 -0.71 17.14
CA THR A 164 0.99 -1.90 16.51
C THR A 164 0.18 -1.50 15.27
N ASP A 165 -0.58 -0.41 15.35
CA ASP A 165 -1.39 0.14 14.27
C ASP A 165 -0.49 0.57 13.09
N PHE A 166 0.62 1.28 13.37
CA PHE A 166 1.61 1.64 12.36
C PHE A 166 2.30 0.43 11.73
N GLU A 167 2.69 -0.58 12.53
CA GLU A 167 3.26 -1.82 12.00
C GLU A 167 2.27 -2.55 11.09
N ALA A 168 0.99 -2.58 11.44
CA ALA A 168 -0.06 -3.19 10.63
C ALA A 168 -0.30 -2.39 9.32
N ALA A 169 -0.38 -1.07 9.41
CA ALA A 169 -0.52 -0.19 8.25
C ALA A 169 0.70 -0.26 7.32
N SER A 170 1.91 -0.30 7.88
CA SER A 170 3.17 -0.49 7.15
C SER A 170 3.19 -1.82 6.39
N ARG A 171 2.77 -2.92 7.03
CA ARG A 171 2.65 -4.22 6.36
C ARG A 171 1.66 -4.17 5.20
N LYS A 172 0.48 -3.59 5.41
CA LYS A 172 -0.54 -3.43 4.36
C LYS A 172 -0.03 -2.61 3.17
N ALA A 173 0.65 -1.49 3.44
CA ALA A 173 1.27 -0.67 2.40
C ALA A 173 2.37 -1.46 1.65
N GLY A 174 3.19 -2.24 2.37
CA GLY A 174 4.20 -3.10 1.75
C GLY A 174 3.61 -4.22 0.88
N ASP A 175 2.47 -4.80 1.27
CA ASP A 175 1.76 -5.79 0.46
C ASP A 175 1.16 -5.15 -0.80
N ASN A 176 0.57 -3.95 -0.68
CA ASN A 176 0.10 -3.18 -1.84
C ASN A 176 1.24 -2.84 -2.81
N ALA A 177 2.42 -2.45 -2.29
CA ALA A 177 3.60 -2.17 -3.10
C ALA A 177 4.03 -3.39 -3.92
N LYS A 178 4.07 -4.58 -3.29
CA LYS A 178 4.40 -5.84 -3.98
C LYS A 178 3.38 -6.22 -5.03
N THR A 179 2.08 -5.99 -4.78
CA THR A 179 1.02 -6.23 -5.76
C THR A 179 1.21 -5.32 -6.97
N ALA A 180 1.36 -4.02 -6.75
CA ALA A 180 1.58 -3.05 -7.82
C ALA A 180 2.87 -3.34 -8.61
N GLU A 181 3.97 -3.73 -7.94
CA GLU A 181 5.22 -4.14 -8.59
C GLU A 181 5.05 -5.43 -9.43
N ALA A 182 4.29 -6.40 -8.93
CA ALA A 182 3.99 -7.63 -9.65
C ALA A 182 3.13 -7.36 -10.90
N ASP A 183 2.12 -6.48 -10.78
CA ASP A 183 1.27 -6.08 -11.89
C ASP A 183 2.06 -5.28 -12.94
N ALA A 184 2.92 -4.34 -12.50
CA ALA A 184 3.84 -3.62 -13.38
C ALA A 184 4.77 -4.57 -14.14
N ARG A 185 5.35 -5.56 -13.44
CA ARG A 185 6.19 -6.58 -14.07
C ARG A 185 5.40 -7.40 -15.10
N ALA A 186 4.21 -7.88 -14.77
CA ALA A 186 3.37 -8.64 -15.70
C ALA A 186 3.02 -7.84 -16.96
N LYS A 187 2.77 -6.53 -16.81
CA LYS A 187 2.53 -5.63 -17.95
C LYS A 187 3.78 -5.46 -18.82
N ARG A 188 4.96 -5.32 -18.22
CA ARG A 188 6.24 -5.29 -18.98
C ARG A 188 6.51 -6.60 -19.71
N GLU A 189 6.31 -7.74 -19.04
CA GLU A 189 6.44 -9.08 -19.64
C GLU A 189 5.49 -9.25 -20.83
N SER A 190 4.26 -8.71 -20.75
CA SER A 190 3.31 -8.76 -21.87
C SER A 190 3.73 -7.95 -23.11
N ALA A 191 4.65 -6.99 -22.94
CA ALA A 191 5.21 -6.18 -24.01
C ALA A 191 6.58 -6.70 -24.51
N GLU A 192 7.13 -7.75 -23.87
CA GLU A 192 8.46 -8.27 -24.19
C GLU A 192 8.49 -8.91 -25.58
N GLY A 193 9.54 -8.64 -26.35
CA GLY A 193 9.72 -9.17 -27.70
C GLY A 193 8.93 -8.46 -28.80
N ILE A 194 8.18 -7.40 -28.47
CA ILE A 194 7.48 -6.56 -29.46
C ILE A 194 8.39 -5.40 -29.88
N ASP A 195 8.60 -5.23 -31.19
CA ASP A 195 9.34 -4.08 -31.74
C ASP A 195 8.49 -2.82 -31.70
N LEU A 196 8.74 -1.97 -30.70
CA LEU A 196 7.96 -0.76 -30.45
C LEU A 196 8.23 0.37 -31.44
N GLU A 197 9.33 0.29 -32.19
CA GLU A 197 9.75 1.33 -33.15
C GLU A 197 9.12 1.16 -34.53
N ALA A 198 8.57 -0.03 -34.81
CA ALA A 198 7.84 -0.28 -36.05
C ALA A 198 6.56 0.57 -36.17
N GLU A 199 6.14 0.82 -37.42
CA GLU A 199 4.95 1.62 -37.72
C GLU A 199 3.73 1.00 -37.04
N SER A 200 3.00 1.84 -36.30
CA SER A 200 1.88 1.44 -35.45
C SER A 200 0.71 2.43 -35.55
N ASP A 201 0.79 3.40 -36.45
CA ASP A 201 -0.34 4.25 -36.82
C ASP A 201 -1.40 3.43 -37.56
N GLY A 202 -2.59 3.35 -36.97
CA GLY A 202 -3.69 2.55 -37.51
C GLY A 202 -4.19 3.05 -38.86
N GLU A 203 -4.21 4.36 -39.08
CA GLU A 203 -4.70 4.97 -40.32
C GLU A 203 -3.73 4.67 -41.45
N LYS A 204 -2.43 4.89 -41.24
CA LYS A 204 -1.40 4.60 -42.25
C LYS A 204 -1.31 3.12 -42.63
N LEU A 205 -1.46 2.21 -41.66
CA LEU A 205 -1.42 0.77 -41.92
C LEU A 205 -2.67 0.30 -42.67
N GLN A 206 -3.83 0.87 -42.35
CA GLN A 206 -5.08 0.61 -43.06
C GLN A 206 -5.04 1.13 -44.50
N ASP A 207 -4.54 2.36 -44.71
CA ASP A 207 -4.35 2.94 -46.03
C ASP A 207 -3.43 2.08 -46.91
N ARG A 208 -2.31 1.61 -46.34
CA ARG A 208 -1.39 0.69 -47.02
C ARG A 208 -2.05 -0.62 -47.41
N LEU A 209 -2.87 -1.19 -46.53
CA LEU A 209 -3.61 -2.42 -46.82
C LEU A 209 -4.65 -2.19 -47.93
N GLU A 210 -5.37 -1.07 -47.91
CA GLU A 210 -6.35 -0.73 -48.94
C GLU A 210 -5.70 -0.53 -50.31
N VAL A 211 -4.53 0.14 -50.36
CA VAL A 211 -3.73 0.26 -51.59
C VAL A 211 -3.30 -1.12 -52.08
N ALA A 212 -2.74 -1.97 -51.21
CA ALA A 212 -2.31 -3.31 -51.61
C ALA A 212 -3.45 -4.17 -52.14
N ILE A 213 -4.64 -4.12 -51.52
CA ILE A 213 -5.84 -4.86 -51.98
C ILE A 213 -6.31 -4.34 -53.34
N ARG A 214 -6.30 -3.02 -53.54
CA ARG A 214 -6.67 -2.40 -54.81
C ARG A 214 -5.71 -2.81 -55.92
N ASP A 215 -4.42 -2.83 -55.63
CA ASP A 215 -3.37 -3.22 -56.59
C ASP A 215 -3.47 -4.72 -56.93
N GLU A 216 -3.65 -5.60 -55.93
CA GLU A 216 -3.90 -7.03 -56.14
C GLU A 216 -5.13 -7.27 -57.04
N THR A 217 -6.23 -6.59 -56.74
CA THR A 217 -7.46 -6.69 -57.54
C THR A 217 -7.23 -6.24 -58.98
N THR A 218 -6.50 -5.13 -59.17
CA THR A 218 -6.19 -4.60 -60.49
C THR A 218 -5.34 -5.60 -61.29
N VAL A 219 -4.27 -6.14 -60.70
CA VAL A 219 -3.37 -7.12 -61.34
C VAL A 219 -4.12 -8.40 -61.72
N ILE A 220 -4.97 -8.92 -60.83
CA ILE A 220 -5.80 -10.10 -61.10
C ILE A 220 -6.77 -9.83 -62.24
N GLN A 221 -7.42 -8.67 -62.25
CA GLN A 221 -8.39 -8.32 -63.29
C GLN A 221 -7.73 -8.08 -64.64
N THR A 222 -6.53 -7.48 -64.67
CA THR A 222 -5.72 -7.36 -65.89
C THR A 222 -5.30 -8.73 -66.43
N ARG A 223 -4.95 -9.69 -65.56
CA ARG A 223 -4.70 -11.08 -65.97
C ARG A 223 -5.94 -11.73 -66.58
N ASP A 224 -7.09 -11.63 -65.94
CA ASP A 224 -8.30 -12.28 -66.45
C ASP A 224 -8.70 -11.70 -67.82
N ASN A 225 -8.50 -10.39 -68.00
CA ASN A 225 -8.69 -9.73 -69.27
C ASN A 225 -7.66 -10.16 -70.33
N SER A 226 -6.38 -10.33 -69.96
CA SER A 226 -5.33 -10.78 -70.89
C SER A 226 -5.52 -12.23 -71.30
N VAL A 227 -5.84 -13.13 -70.36
CA VAL A 227 -6.18 -14.53 -70.66
C VAL A 227 -7.40 -14.61 -71.58
N ALA A 228 -8.46 -13.86 -71.30
CA ALA A 228 -9.64 -13.80 -72.17
C ALA A 228 -9.31 -13.24 -73.56
N ALA A 229 -8.39 -12.28 -73.67
CA ALA A 229 -7.91 -11.75 -74.94
C ALA A 229 -7.07 -12.79 -75.71
N PHE A 230 -6.13 -13.47 -75.06
CA PHE A 230 -5.33 -14.54 -75.66
C PHE A 230 -6.18 -15.72 -76.13
N ASP A 231 -7.18 -16.12 -75.35
CA ASP A 231 -8.15 -17.16 -75.75
C ASP A 231 -8.97 -16.74 -76.99
N LYS A 232 -9.39 -15.47 -77.06
CA LYS A 232 -10.07 -14.92 -78.24
C LYS A 232 -9.16 -14.89 -79.46
N VAL A 233 -7.89 -14.51 -79.30
CA VAL A 233 -6.88 -14.52 -80.37
C VAL A 233 -6.60 -15.94 -80.85
N ALA A 234 -6.42 -16.90 -79.95
CA ALA A 234 -6.20 -18.29 -80.30
C ALA A 234 -7.38 -18.83 -81.12
N LYS A 235 -8.62 -18.58 -80.68
CA LYS A 235 -9.84 -18.94 -81.42
C LYS A 235 -9.95 -18.22 -82.77
N ALA A 236 -9.61 -16.93 -82.84
CA ALA A 236 -9.62 -16.16 -84.08
C ALA A 236 -8.55 -16.64 -85.08
N ARG A 237 -7.35 -17.00 -84.60
CA ARG A 237 -6.27 -17.59 -85.42
C ARG A 237 -6.67 -18.95 -85.98
N THR A 238 -7.28 -19.81 -85.17
CA THR A 238 -7.79 -21.11 -85.65
C THR A 238 -8.86 -20.92 -86.71
N LYS A 239 -9.84 -20.04 -86.49
CA LYS A 239 -10.90 -19.74 -87.47
C LYS A 239 -10.38 -19.11 -88.75
N LEU A 240 -9.39 -18.21 -88.67
CA LEU A 240 -8.75 -17.60 -89.83
C LEU A 240 -7.90 -18.60 -90.62
N ALA A 241 -7.26 -19.56 -89.95
CA ALA A 241 -6.55 -20.66 -90.61
C ALA A 241 -7.52 -21.62 -91.30
N GLU A 242 -8.62 -22.01 -90.64
CA GLU A 242 -9.69 -22.83 -91.23
C GLU A 242 -10.31 -22.16 -92.46
N ALA A 243 -10.62 -20.86 -92.37
CA ALA A 243 -11.19 -20.08 -93.48
C ALA A 243 -10.22 -19.94 -94.67
N LYS A 244 -8.91 -19.81 -94.42
CA LYS A 244 -7.90 -19.78 -95.49
C LYS A 244 -7.68 -21.14 -96.18
N THR A 245 -7.94 -22.25 -95.48
CA THR A 245 -7.62 -23.59 -95.99
C THR A 245 -8.81 -24.26 -96.70
N ASN A 246 -10.05 -23.89 -96.35
CA ASN A 246 -11.27 -24.52 -96.85
C ASN A 246 -12.10 -23.67 -97.82
N TYR A 247 -11.56 -22.57 -98.37
CA TYR A 247 -12.29 -21.73 -99.30
C TYR A 247 -12.03 -22.12 -100.77
N ASP A 248 -13.00 -22.79 -101.39
CA ASP A 248 -13.03 -23.17 -102.82
C ASP A 248 -14.15 -22.41 -103.56
N GLY A 249 -14.19 -21.08 -103.34
CA GLY A 249 -15.21 -20.17 -103.89
C GLY A 249 -14.64 -19.15 -104.88
N PRO A 250 -15.46 -18.63 -105.83
CA PRO A 250 -15.04 -17.60 -106.77
C PRO A 250 -14.84 -16.25 -106.07
N THR A 251 -13.92 -15.44 -106.59
CA THR A 251 -13.62 -14.10 -106.07
C THR A 251 -14.83 -13.15 -106.18
N LEU A 252 -14.85 -12.09 -105.36
CA LEU A 252 -15.95 -11.10 -105.34
C LEU A 252 -16.22 -10.46 -106.72
N GLU A 253 -15.19 -10.31 -107.56
CA GLU A 253 -15.36 -9.84 -108.94
C GLU A 253 -16.01 -10.90 -109.85
N GLU A 254 -15.64 -12.17 -109.72
CA GLU A 254 -16.22 -13.27 -110.51
C GLU A 254 -17.69 -13.54 -110.14
N ALA A 255 -18.05 -13.38 -108.86
CA ALA A 255 -19.43 -13.52 -108.38
C ALA A 255 -20.35 -12.38 -108.87
N LYS A 256 -19.84 -11.13 -108.95
CA LYS A 256 -20.59 -9.99 -109.49
C LYS A 256 -20.83 -10.15 -110.99
N LYS A 257 -19.79 -10.51 -111.75
CA LYS A 257 -19.87 -10.68 -113.20
C LYS A 257 -20.89 -11.73 -113.63
N ARG A 258 -21.04 -12.79 -112.84
CA ARG A 258 -21.97 -13.90 -113.11
C ARG A 258 -23.44 -13.57 -112.82
N VAL A 259 -23.70 -12.57 -111.99
CA VAL A 259 -25.06 -12.04 -111.74
C VAL A 259 -25.50 -11.13 -112.89
N ASP A 260 -24.58 -10.30 -113.38
CA ASP A 260 -24.84 -9.40 -114.51
C ASP A 260 -25.10 -10.19 -115.81
N GLU A 261 -24.31 -11.23 -116.09
CA GLU A 261 -24.48 -12.11 -117.27
C GLU A 261 -25.82 -12.85 -117.29
N VAL A 262 -26.36 -13.25 -116.14
CA VAL A 262 -27.64 -13.98 -116.06
C VAL A 262 -28.84 -13.02 -116.04
N GLY A 263 -28.68 -11.80 -115.51
CA GLY A 263 -29.71 -10.75 -115.53
C GLY A 263 -30.09 -10.33 -116.96
N ASP A 264 -29.11 -10.17 -117.83
CA ASP A 264 -29.32 -9.75 -119.23
C ASP A 264 -30.06 -10.81 -120.07
N HIS A 265 -29.86 -12.10 -119.76
CA HIS A 265 -30.59 -13.20 -120.41
C HIS A 265 -32.08 -13.26 -119.99
N LEU A 266 -32.41 -12.84 -118.77
CA LEU A 266 -33.78 -12.87 -118.24
C LEU A 266 -34.69 -11.82 -118.91
N ASP A 267 -34.16 -10.62 -119.18
CA ASP A 267 -34.94 -9.55 -119.80
C ASP A 267 -35.18 -9.77 -121.30
N SER A 268 -34.25 -10.42 -122.00
CA SER A 268 -34.44 -10.82 -123.40
C SER A 268 -35.50 -11.92 -123.57
N ALA A 269 -35.61 -12.85 -122.62
CA ALA A 269 -36.60 -13.93 -122.67
C ALA A 269 -38.04 -13.42 -122.40
N ARG A 270 -38.21 -12.38 -121.58
CA ARG A 270 -39.52 -11.80 -121.23
C ARG A 270 -40.28 -11.20 -122.41
N VAL A 271 -39.57 -10.67 -123.41
CA VAL A 271 -40.17 -10.05 -124.61
C VAL A 271 -40.71 -11.10 -125.59
N GLU A 272 -40.08 -12.28 -125.68
CA GLU A 272 -40.55 -13.39 -126.53
C GLU A 272 -41.72 -14.20 -125.92
N VAL A 273 -41.87 -14.17 -124.59
CA VAL A 273 -42.89 -14.94 -123.84
C VAL A 273 -44.33 -14.49 -124.12
N ALA A 274 -44.57 -13.23 -124.46
CA ALA A 274 -45.92 -12.76 -124.85
C ALA A 274 -46.44 -13.45 -126.13
N ALA A 275 -45.53 -13.90 -127.02
CA ALA A 275 -45.88 -14.51 -128.30
C ALA A 275 -46.03 -16.04 -128.24
N ARG A 276 -45.52 -16.71 -127.21
CA ARG A 276 -45.36 -18.19 -127.19
C ARG A 276 -46.22 -18.95 -126.18
N ARG A 277 -47.31 -18.35 -125.67
CA ARG A 277 -48.31 -18.93 -124.73
C ARG A 277 -48.92 -20.30 -125.08
N LYS A 278 -48.56 -20.94 -126.19
CA LYS A 278 -48.97 -22.30 -126.58
C LYS A 278 -47.86 -23.36 -126.40
N ALA A 279 -46.66 -22.98 -125.97
CA ALA A 279 -45.50 -23.86 -125.70
C ALA A 279 -45.13 -23.89 -124.20
N LEU A 280 -46.14 -23.82 -123.32
CA LEU A 280 -46.01 -23.55 -121.88
C LEU A 280 -45.41 -24.71 -121.07
N GLU A 281 -45.75 -25.97 -121.38
CA GLU A 281 -45.31 -27.12 -120.56
C GLU A 281 -43.80 -27.44 -120.65
N ALA A 282 -43.12 -27.11 -121.75
CA ALA A 282 -41.67 -27.31 -121.88
C ALA A 282 -40.84 -26.15 -121.28
N ALA A 283 -41.47 -25.01 -121.01
CA ALA A 283 -40.80 -23.83 -120.45
C ALA A 283 -40.80 -23.84 -118.90
N GLU A 284 -41.78 -24.49 -118.27
CA GLU A 284 -41.89 -24.61 -116.80
C GLU A 284 -40.73 -25.43 -116.19
N GLU A 285 -40.21 -26.45 -116.90
CA GLU A 285 -39.03 -27.21 -116.44
C GLU A 285 -37.72 -26.38 -116.52
N GLU A 286 -37.58 -25.50 -117.52
CA GLU A 286 -36.38 -24.67 -117.67
C GLU A 286 -36.41 -23.42 -116.76
N GLU A 287 -37.59 -22.85 -116.49
CA GLU A 287 -37.77 -21.79 -115.48
C GLU A 287 -37.36 -22.28 -114.09
N SER A 288 -37.80 -23.48 -113.69
CA SER A 288 -37.45 -24.09 -112.41
C SER A 288 -35.93 -24.35 -112.27
N ARG A 289 -35.28 -24.73 -113.38
CA ARG A 289 -33.82 -24.91 -113.43
C ARG A 289 -33.07 -23.59 -113.25
N LEU A 290 -33.52 -22.51 -113.90
CA LEU A 290 -32.87 -21.20 -113.85
C LEU A 290 -33.13 -20.45 -112.53
N ASP A 291 -34.33 -20.58 -111.94
CA ASP A 291 -34.61 -20.03 -110.58
C ASP A 291 -33.74 -20.70 -109.52
N THR A 292 -33.53 -22.02 -109.62
CA THR A 292 -32.61 -22.75 -108.73
C THR A 292 -31.18 -22.22 -108.85
N LEU A 293 -30.69 -21.98 -110.07
CA LEU A 293 -29.34 -21.45 -110.30
C LEU A 293 -29.19 -20.00 -109.79
N PHE A 294 -30.22 -19.17 -109.95
CA PHE A 294 -30.22 -17.79 -109.46
C PHE A 294 -30.19 -17.71 -107.94
N ARG A 295 -30.99 -18.53 -107.24
CA ARG A 295 -30.96 -18.62 -105.76
C ARG A 295 -29.60 -19.10 -105.25
N MET A 296 -29.02 -20.12 -105.89
CA MET A 296 -27.67 -20.59 -105.56
C MET A 296 -26.60 -19.50 -105.72
N ALA A 297 -26.75 -18.59 -106.69
CA ALA A 297 -25.83 -17.48 -106.89
C ALA A 297 -25.98 -16.39 -105.82
N ILE A 298 -27.22 -16.05 -105.42
CA ILE A 298 -27.49 -15.09 -104.35
C ILE A 298 -26.99 -15.60 -102.99
N ASP A 299 -27.24 -16.88 -102.68
CA ASP A 299 -26.79 -17.49 -101.44
C ASP A 299 -25.26 -17.52 -101.36
N LYS A 300 -24.58 -17.83 -102.47
CA LYS A 300 -23.11 -17.77 -102.58
C LYS A 300 -22.56 -16.36 -102.40
N ARG A 301 -23.20 -15.35 -102.98
CA ARG A 301 -22.80 -13.94 -102.80
C ARG A 301 -22.93 -13.52 -101.34
N THR A 302 -24.04 -13.87 -100.70
CA THR A 302 -24.30 -13.52 -99.30
C THR A 302 -23.33 -14.22 -98.35
N ALA A 303 -23.05 -15.51 -98.58
CA ALA A 303 -22.07 -16.27 -97.83
C ALA A 303 -20.63 -15.73 -98.01
N THR A 304 -20.29 -15.22 -99.20
CA THR A 304 -18.97 -14.64 -99.48
C THR A 304 -18.80 -13.26 -98.84
N ALA A 305 -19.82 -12.41 -98.86
CA ALA A 305 -19.81 -11.14 -98.16
C ALA A 305 -19.67 -11.32 -96.63
N GLN A 306 -20.41 -12.28 -96.06
CA GLN A 306 -20.29 -12.64 -94.65
C GLN A 306 -18.91 -13.22 -94.31
N HIS A 307 -18.26 -13.92 -95.25
CA HIS A 307 -16.90 -14.42 -95.08
C HIS A 307 -15.88 -13.27 -95.05
N GLU A 308 -16.00 -12.27 -95.93
CA GLU A 308 -15.09 -11.10 -95.91
C GLU A 308 -15.25 -10.27 -94.64
N ASP A 309 -16.49 -10.00 -94.19
CA ASP A 309 -16.75 -9.28 -92.93
C ASP A 309 -16.22 -10.06 -91.71
N ALA A 310 -16.38 -11.38 -91.69
CA ALA A 310 -15.83 -12.23 -90.62
C ALA A 310 -14.30 -12.24 -90.62
N MET A 311 -13.67 -12.27 -91.79
CA MET A 311 -12.20 -12.22 -91.93
C MET A 311 -11.64 -10.86 -91.49
N ALA A 312 -12.32 -9.77 -91.83
CA ALA A 312 -11.97 -8.42 -91.38
C ALA A 312 -12.07 -8.31 -89.85
N GLY A 313 -13.19 -8.74 -89.25
CA GLY A 313 -13.39 -8.73 -87.81
C GLY A 313 -12.40 -9.61 -87.02
N TRP A 314 -12.00 -10.78 -87.55
CA TRP A 314 -10.96 -11.60 -86.93
C TRP A 314 -9.56 -11.00 -87.08
N SER A 315 -9.28 -10.32 -88.17
CA SER A 315 -8.00 -9.60 -88.35
C SER A 315 -7.86 -8.41 -87.39
N GLU A 316 -8.95 -7.67 -87.17
CA GLU A 316 -9.03 -6.56 -86.22
C GLU A 316 -8.88 -7.06 -84.78
N THR A 317 -9.55 -8.16 -84.42
CA THR A 317 -9.40 -8.81 -83.10
C THR A 317 -7.96 -9.29 -82.83
N ILE A 318 -7.22 -9.70 -83.87
CA ILE A 318 -5.80 -10.08 -83.75
C ILE A 318 -4.90 -8.84 -83.61
N ALA A 319 -5.24 -7.73 -84.26
CA ALA A 319 -4.49 -6.48 -84.18
C ALA A 319 -4.66 -5.78 -82.83
N ASP A 320 -5.88 -5.72 -82.28
CA ASP A 320 -6.17 -5.10 -80.98
C ASP A 320 -5.48 -5.85 -79.83
N ALA A 321 -5.37 -7.16 -79.93
CA ALA A 321 -4.72 -7.98 -78.91
C ALA A 321 -3.19 -7.96 -78.98
N ALA A 322 -2.57 -7.43 -80.04
CA ALA A 322 -1.11 -7.28 -80.13
C ALA A 322 -0.56 -6.25 -79.13
N ASN A 323 -1.43 -5.41 -78.55
CA ASN A 323 -1.09 -4.37 -77.57
C ASN A 323 -1.44 -4.76 -76.12
N VAL A 324 -1.89 -5.99 -75.87
CA VAL A 324 -2.19 -6.47 -74.50
C VAL A 324 -0.94 -7.11 -73.92
N GLU A 325 -0.26 -6.40 -73.00
CA GLU A 325 0.89 -6.94 -72.27
C GLU A 325 0.45 -8.10 -71.35
N GLU A 326 1.20 -9.20 -71.40
CA GLU A 326 0.98 -10.37 -70.56
C GLU A 326 1.46 -10.08 -69.13
N VAL A 327 0.52 -10.01 -68.18
CA VAL A 327 0.85 -9.91 -66.75
C VAL A 327 1.57 -11.19 -66.32
N SER A 328 2.78 -11.06 -65.78
CA SER A 328 3.57 -12.23 -65.41
C SER A 328 3.05 -12.88 -64.12
N ASN A 329 3.27 -14.19 -63.97
CA ASN A 329 2.96 -14.89 -62.72
C ASN A 329 3.73 -14.33 -61.51
N ALA A 330 4.88 -13.69 -61.75
CA ALA A 330 5.67 -13.05 -60.70
C ALA A 330 4.98 -11.80 -60.15
N ASP A 331 4.30 -11.02 -61.00
CA ASP A 331 3.58 -9.80 -60.59
C ASP A 331 2.37 -10.13 -59.72
N ILE A 332 1.68 -11.23 -60.03
CA ILE A 332 0.57 -11.73 -59.21
C ILE A 332 1.08 -12.19 -57.85
N GLN A 333 2.17 -12.95 -57.80
CA GLN A 333 2.76 -13.39 -56.52
C GLN A 333 3.24 -12.21 -55.69
N ALA A 334 3.83 -11.19 -56.32
CA ALA A 334 4.24 -9.96 -55.65
C ALA A 334 3.04 -9.20 -55.06
N ALA A 335 1.93 -9.08 -55.80
CA ALA A 335 0.73 -8.40 -55.32
C ALA A 335 0.04 -9.16 -54.16
N VAL A 336 -0.07 -10.49 -54.27
CA VAL A 336 -0.59 -11.34 -53.18
C VAL A 336 0.29 -11.25 -51.93
N GLN A 337 1.62 -11.25 -52.11
CA GLN A 337 2.56 -11.11 -51.00
C GLN A 337 2.46 -9.72 -50.36
N ALA A 338 2.33 -8.66 -51.15
CA ALA A 338 2.14 -7.30 -50.64
C ALA A 338 0.88 -7.15 -49.77
N VAL A 339 -0.24 -7.81 -50.14
CA VAL A 339 -1.45 -7.83 -49.30
C VAL A 339 -1.23 -8.59 -48.00
N ARG A 340 -0.52 -9.72 -48.03
CA ARG A 340 -0.17 -10.47 -46.81
C ARG A 340 0.72 -9.65 -45.88
N ASP A 341 1.79 -9.06 -46.41
CA ASP A 341 2.71 -8.23 -45.65
C ASP A 341 1.99 -7.01 -45.04
N ALA A 342 1.07 -6.39 -45.79
CA ALA A 342 0.27 -5.28 -45.30
C ALA A 342 -0.72 -5.69 -44.19
N ARG A 343 -1.32 -6.88 -44.27
CA ARG A 343 -2.16 -7.43 -43.19
C ARG A 343 -1.33 -7.73 -41.94
N ASP A 344 -0.21 -8.42 -42.11
CA ASP A 344 0.69 -8.76 -41.00
C ASP A 344 1.20 -7.48 -40.32
N ALA A 345 1.53 -6.44 -41.10
CA ALA A 345 1.91 -5.13 -40.58
C ALA A 345 0.77 -4.44 -39.81
N ALA A 346 -0.48 -4.51 -40.31
CA ALA A 346 -1.65 -3.95 -39.62
C ALA A 346 -1.92 -4.65 -38.28
N GLU A 347 -1.85 -5.99 -38.24
CA GLU A 347 -1.98 -6.78 -37.01
C GLU A 347 -0.84 -6.49 -36.02
N ASN A 348 0.41 -6.42 -36.52
CA ASN A 348 1.56 -6.07 -35.70
C ASN A 348 1.43 -4.65 -35.13
N GLY A 349 0.90 -3.70 -35.92
CA GLY A 349 0.62 -2.34 -35.46
C GLY A 349 -0.38 -2.28 -34.29
N VAL A 350 -1.39 -3.17 -34.25
CA VAL A 350 -2.28 -3.31 -33.08
C VAL A 350 -1.49 -3.78 -31.87
N ARG A 351 -0.68 -4.84 -32.01
CA ARG A 351 0.15 -5.37 -30.92
C ARG A 351 1.12 -4.34 -30.37
N ILE A 352 1.73 -3.51 -31.22
CA ILE A 352 2.63 -2.43 -30.81
C ILE A 352 1.88 -1.36 -30.00
N ARG A 353 0.67 -0.96 -30.40
CA ARG A 353 -0.14 0.00 -29.63
C ARG A 353 -0.54 -0.57 -28.27
N ASP A 354 -0.97 -1.81 -28.23
CA ASP A 354 -1.33 -2.49 -26.98
C ASP A 354 -0.11 -2.64 -26.06
N ALA A 355 1.07 -2.95 -26.61
CA ALA A 355 2.33 -3.01 -25.88
C ALA A 355 2.76 -1.64 -25.33
N LYS A 356 2.68 -0.57 -26.13
CA LYS A 356 2.95 0.81 -25.67
C LYS A 356 2.02 1.22 -24.54
N LYS A 357 0.73 0.88 -24.64
CA LYS A 357 -0.24 1.12 -23.57
C LYS A 357 0.08 0.31 -22.32
N ALA A 358 0.42 -0.97 -22.47
CA ALA A 358 0.81 -1.82 -21.35
C ALA A 358 2.06 -1.30 -20.63
N LEU A 359 3.05 -0.78 -21.36
CA LEU A 359 4.24 -0.15 -20.77
C LEU A 359 3.92 1.13 -20.01
N ALA A 360 3.05 1.99 -20.55
CA ALA A 360 2.59 3.18 -19.83
C ALA A 360 1.86 2.81 -18.53
N GLU A 361 0.94 1.83 -18.60
CA GLU A 361 0.27 1.30 -17.40
C GLU A 361 1.27 0.68 -16.40
N ALA A 362 2.33 0.03 -16.88
CA ALA A 362 3.36 -0.54 -16.04
C ALA A 362 4.16 0.54 -15.29
N ASP A 363 4.42 1.68 -15.92
CA ASP A 363 5.14 2.78 -15.30
C ASP A 363 4.28 3.51 -14.25
N ASP A 364 2.98 3.67 -14.50
CA ASP A 364 2.03 4.16 -13.51
C ASP A 364 1.97 3.23 -12.29
N LEU A 365 1.84 1.92 -12.52
CA LEU A 365 1.86 0.91 -11.45
C LEU A 365 3.19 0.87 -10.69
N GLN A 366 4.31 1.12 -11.37
CA GLN A 366 5.62 1.22 -10.71
C GLN A 366 5.71 2.47 -9.83
N SER A 367 5.15 3.59 -10.27
CA SER A 367 5.05 4.81 -9.46
C SER A 367 4.20 4.57 -8.21
N ASP A 368 3.07 3.89 -8.35
CA ASP A 368 2.19 3.51 -7.23
C ASP A 368 2.91 2.56 -6.25
N ALA A 369 3.66 1.58 -6.77
CA ALA A 369 4.48 0.69 -5.94
C ALA A 369 5.50 1.47 -5.10
N ASN A 370 6.20 2.43 -5.71
CA ASN A 370 7.16 3.28 -5.02
C ASN A 370 6.48 4.16 -3.95
N LEU A 371 5.29 4.71 -4.23
CA LEU A 371 4.53 5.50 -3.27
C LEU A 371 4.13 4.65 -2.07
N HIS A 372 3.61 3.45 -2.30
CA HIS A 372 3.26 2.51 -1.23
C HIS A 372 4.48 2.06 -0.42
N GLN A 373 5.63 1.86 -1.06
CA GLN A 373 6.87 1.54 -0.36
C GLN A 373 7.33 2.69 0.54
N ASN A 374 7.33 3.93 0.04
CA ASN A 374 7.68 5.10 0.84
C ASN A 374 6.76 5.26 2.06
N VAL A 375 5.45 5.06 1.89
CA VAL A 375 4.50 5.07 3.01
C VAL A 375 4.80 3.94 4.01
N ALA A 376 5.11 2.74 3.52
CA ALA A 376 5.46 1.61 4.39
C ALA A 376 6.70 1.91 5.25
N GLU A 377 7.73 2.52 4.67
CA GLU A 377 8.97 2.93 5.36
C GLU A 377 8.70 4.04 6.38
N GLN A 378 7.98 5.10 5.98
CA GLN A 378 7.59 6.19 6.89
C GLN A 378 6.82 5.67 8.12
N LEU A 379 5.84 4.79 7.90
CA LEU A 379 5.08 4.18 8.99
C LEU A 379 5.94 3.28 9.88
N ARG A 380 6.93 2.59 9.31
CA ARG A 380 7.86 1.74 10.08
C ARG A 380 8.76 2.58 10.98
N ASP A 381 9.22 3.73 10.50
CA ASP A 381 10.02 4.65 11.29
C ASP A 381 9.18 5.39 12.34
N ALA A 382 7.95 5.77 12.01
CA ALA A 382 6.99 6.28 12.99
C ALA A 382 6.71 5.25 14.10
N ALA A 383 6.57 3.96 13.77
CA ALA A 383 6.40 2.89 14.75
C ALA A 383 7.60 2.78 15.70
N LYS A 384 8.84 2.84 15.18
CA LYS A 384 10.05 2.85 16.01
C LYS A 384 10.10 4.07 16.92
N GLY A 385 9.73 5.23 16.40
CA GLY A 385 9.79 6.47 17.14
C GLY A 385 8.82 6.52 18.33
N THR A 386 7.73 5.74 18.36
CA THR A 386 6.73 5.82 19.45
C THR A 386 7.35 5.76 20.87
N ILE A 387 8.47 5.06 21.05
CA ILE A 387 9.24 5.03 22.31
C ILE A 387 9.90 6.38 22.65
N ASP A 388 10.34 7.16 21.66
CA ASP A 388 10.96 8.46 21.87
C ASP A 388 9.94 9.48 22.38
N VAL A 389 8.69 9.39 21.94
CA VAL A 389 7.59 10.19 22.51
C VAL A 389 7.40 9.85 23.99
N LEU A 390 7.39 8.56 24.32
CA LEU A 390 7.32 8.11 25.71
C LEU A 390 8.53 8.56 26.53
N ALA A 391 9.75 8.44 25.99
CA ALA A 391 10.97 8.87 26.67
C ALA A 391 10.95 10.38 26.97
N LYS A 392 10.53 11.19 25.99
CA LYS A 392 10.35 12.64 26.16
C LYS A 392 9.25 12.99 27.16
N ALA A 393 8.18 12.20 27.24
CA ALA A 393 7.08 12.43 28.17
C ALA A 393 7.42 12.01 29.61
N VAL A 394 8.11 10.87 29.77
CA VAL A 394 8.52 10.34 31.08
C VAL A 394 9.63 11.19 31.70
N LYS A 395 10.53 11.79 30.91
CA LYS A 395 11.67 12.62 31.37
C LYS A 395 12.41 12.02 32.58
N ALA A 396 12.55 10.70 32.62
CA ALA A 396 13.19 10.03 33.74
C ALA A 396 14.70 10.28 33.71
N GLY A 397 15.31 10.34 34.90
CA GLY A 397 16.73 10.62 35.05
C GLY A 397 17.58 9.37 34.86
N ALA A 398 17.40 8.39 35.73
CA ALA A 398 18.10 7.11 35.76
C ALA A 398 17.34 6.01 35.00
N LEU A 399 16.01 6.08 34.91
CA LEU A 399 15.21 5.14 34.14
C LEU A 399 15.13 5.54 32.67
N ILE A 400 15.57 4.65 31.78
CA ILE A 400 15.58 4.87 30.34
C ILE A 400 14.50 3.98 29.72
N PRO A 401 13.41 4.55 29.15
CA PRO A 401 12.47 3.79 28.35
C PRO A 401 13.17 3.17 27.13
N VAL A 402 13.02 1.86 26.96
CA VAL A 402 13.56 1.11 25.83
C VAL A 402 12.50 0.17 25.28
N THR A 403 12.76 -0.36 24.09
CA THR A 403 11.97 -1.46 23.52
C THR A 403 12.77 -2.75 23.63
N ASP A 404 12.16 -3.83 24.12
CA ASP A 404 12.80 -5.16 24.15
C ASP A 404 12.81 -5.83 22.77
N ASP A 405 13.43 -7.02 22.70
CA ASP A 405 13.55 -7.82 21.47
C ASP A 405 12.17 -8.20 20.88
N ASN A 406 11.11 -8.18 21.68
CA ASN A 406 9.74 -8.46 21.25
C ASN A 406 8.94 -7.19 20.92
N GLY A 407 9.60 -6.03 20.84
CA GLY A 407 8.93 -4.79 20.49
C GLY A 407 8.10 -4.19 21.63
N LYS A 408 8.29 -4.60 22.89
CA LYS A 408 7.54 -4.12 24.06
C LYS A 408 8.34 -3.12 24.87
N PHE A 409 7.65 -2.14 25.46
CA PHE A 409 8.29 -1.11 26.27
C PHE A 409 8.76 -1.67 27.62
N ARG A 410 9.99 -1.33 27.99
CA ARG A 410 10.68 -1.73 29.22
C ARG A 410 11.44 -0.54 29.78
N PHE A 411 11.78 -0.61 31.06
CA PHE A 411 12.76 0.29 31.64
C PHE A 411 14.14 -0.37 31.70
N ALA A 412 15.15 0.36 31.28
CA ALA A 412 16.54 0.01 31.44
C ALA A 412 17.28 1.07 32.26
N VAL A 413 18.37 0.68 32.90
CA VAL A 413 19.25 1.55 33.68
C VAL A 413 20.66 1.38 33.14
N LYS A 414 21.38 2.50 33.04
CA LYS A 414 22.82 2.48 32.74
C LYS A 414 23.58 2.35 34.06
N PRO A 415 24.49 1.37 34.20
CA PRO A 415 25.30 1.27 35.41
C PRO A 415 26.20 2.50 35.55
N GLU A 416 26.38 2.97 36.80
CA GLU A 416 27.22 4.14 37.11
C GLU A 416 28.71 3.92 36.79
N ASN A 417 29.13 2.67 36.62
CA ASN A 417 30.51 2.26 36.38
C ASN A 417 31.00 2.50 34.93
N GLY A 418 30.23 3.17 34.09
CA GLY A 418 30.65 3.55 32.73
C GLY A 418 30.62 2.42 31.69
N GLU A 419 30.31 1.18 32.07
CA GLU A 419 30.04 0.10 31.12
C GLU A 419 28.78 0.39 30.31
N ASP A 420 28.84 0.20 28.99
CA ASP A 420 27.72 0.50 28.10
C ASP A 420 26.60 -0.56 28.13
N ARG A 421 26.71 -1.54 29.05
CA ARG A 421 25.75 -2.62 29.21
C ARG A 421 24.56 -2.15 30.04
N ARG A 422 23.48 -1.77 29.36
CA ARG A 422 22.17 -1.51 29.99
C ARG A 422 21.62 -2.79 30.62
N THR A 423 21.02 -2.64 31.79
CA THR A 423 20.30 -3.73 32.48
C THR A 423 18.84 -3.33 32.68
N TYR A 424 17.91 -4.25 32.47
CA TYR A 424 16.50 -3.99 32.73
C TYR A 424 16.26 -3.68 34.21
N TYR A 425 15.46 -2.66 34.49
CA TYR A 425 15.17 -2.20 35.85
C TYR A 425 14.60 -3.32 36.73
N HIS A 426 13.72 -4.15 36.18
CA HIS A 426 13.14 -5.32 36.86
C HIS A 426 14.20 -6.34 37.34
N ASN A 427 15.36 -6.42 36.68
CA ASN A 427 16.42 -7.36 37.02
C ASN A 427 17.34 -6.83 38.14
N LEU A 428 17.16 -5.58 38.57
CA LEU A 428 17.95 -4.98 39.63
C LEU A 428 17.49 -5.50 41.00
N GLY A 429 18.45 -5.59 41.94
CA GLY A 429 18.17 -5.92 43.32
C GLY A 429 17.16 -4.93 43.94
N PRO A 430 16.31 -5.37 44.91
CA PRO A 430 15.30 -4.52 45.53
C PRO A 430 15.85 -3.21 46.09
N GLY A 431 17.05 -3.23 46.68
CA GLY A 431 17.69 -2.03 47.20
C GLY A 431 18.00 -1.00 46.10
N LEU A 432 18.64 -1.42 45.02
CA LEU A 432 18.97 -0.50 43.91
C LEU A 432 17.71 0.01 43.20
N ARG A 433 16.66 -0.82 43.05
CA ARG A 433 15.35 -0.37 42.55
C ARG A 433 14.78 0.74 43.43
N THR A 434 14.82 0.54 44.74
CA THR A 434 14.34 1.51 45.73
C THR A 434 15.08 2.85 45.64
N SER A 435 16.41 2.79 45.60
CA SER A 435 17.28 3.96 45.44
C SER A 435 16.92 4.75 44.17
N ILE A 436 16.80 4.07 43.02
CA ILE A 436 16.40 4.69 41.75
C ILE A 436 14.99 5.29 41.82
N ALA A 437 14.01 4.57 42.37
CA ALA A 437 12.63 5.05 42.46
C ALA A 437 12.54 6.35 43.28
N ILE A 438 13.26 6.46 44.39
CA ILE A 438 13.31 7.69 45.20
C ILE A 438 13.91 8.84 44.38
N ARG A 439 14.99 8.59 43.63
CA ARG A 439 15.59 9.59 42.74
C ARG A 439 14.63 10.10 41.68
N GLU A 440 13.87 9.21 41.04
CA GLU A 440 12.88 9.58 40.04
C GLU A 440 11.74 10.39 40.63
N VAL A 441 11.23 9.98 41.80
CA VAL A 441 10.17 10.69 42.52
C VAL A 441 10.65 12.09 42.90
N ALA A 442 11.84 12.21 43.46
CA ALA A 442 12.40 13.49 43.85
C ALA A 442 12.75 14.36 42.63
N ALA A 443 13.17 13.77 41.51
CA ALA A 443 13.31 14.49 40.24
C ALA A 443 11.97 15.02 39.72
N CYS A 444 10.89 14.23 39.81
CA CYS A 444 9.56 14.68 39.43
C CYS A 444 9.06 15.82 40.34
N LEU A 445 9.37 15.79 41.64
CA LEU A 445 9.05 16.86 42.58
C LEU A 445 9.76 18.18 42.24
N ARG A 446 11.00 18.13 41.75
CA ARG A 446 11.75 19.33 41.32
C ARG A 446 11.13 20.06 40.14
N ASP A 447 10.42 19.34 39.28
CA ASP A 447 9.69 19.95 38.16
C ASP A 447 8.41 20.65 38.64
N LEU A 448 8.02 20.48 39.91
CA LEU A 448 6.95 21.21 40.57
C LEU A 448 7.49 22.50 41.22
N ASP A 449 6.60 23.43 41.56
CA ASP A 449 6.92 24.75 42.11
C ASP A 449 7.91 24.70 43.32
N PRO A 450 8.96 25.52 43.38
CA PRO A 450 9.90 25.55 44.51
C PRO A 450 9.28 25.78 45.89
N GLU A 451 8.17 26.52 45.99
CA GLU A 451 7.45 26.73 47.27
C GLU A 451 6.73 25.45 47.74
N VAL A 452 6.39 24.57 46.79
CA VAL A 452 5.71 23.29 47.01
C VAL A 452 6.65 22.21 47.58
N ILE A 453 7.96 22.30 47.30
CA ILE A 453 8.96 21.29 47.70
C ILE A 453 9.20 21.27 49.21
N LYS A 454 9.06 22.42 49.90
CA LYS A 454 9.30 22.54 51.36
C LYS A 454 8.49 21.57 52.22
N HIS A 455 7.33 21.13 51.72
CA HIS A 455 6.42 20.22 52.43
C HIS A 455 6.24 18.88 51.70
N ALA A 456 7.12 18.52 50.76
CA ALA A 456 6.98 17.28 50.00
C ALA A 456 7.28 16.06 50.88
N VAL A 457 6.25 15.23 51.13
CA VAL A 457 6.37 14.00 51.92
C VAL A 457 6.19 12.79 51.01
N VAL A 458 7.14 11.84 51.10
CA VAL A 458 7.13 10.56 50.39
C VAL A 458 7.09 9.43 51.41
N VAL A 459 6.07 8.59 51.33
CA VAL A 459 5.97 7.40 52.18
C VAL A 459 6.57 6.20 51.46
N LEU A 460 7.69 5.69 51.97
CA LEU A 460 8.39 4.53 51.41
C LEU A 460 7.98 3.25 52.15
N PRO A 461 7.57 2.16 51.45
CA PRO A 461 7.25 0.91 52.10
C PRO A 461 8.43 0.35 52.92
N GLN A 462 8.13 -0.30 54.04
CA GLN A 462 9.15 -0.81 54.99
C GLN A 462 10.15 -1.78 54.33
N SER A 463 9.66 -2.79 53.61
CA SER A 463 10.50 -3.86 53.07
C SER A 463 11.61 -3.34 52.11
N PRO A 464 11.29 -2.45 51.15
CA PRO A 464 12.29 -1.73 50.35
C PRO A 464 13.40 -1.05 51.16
N TRP A 465 13.07 -0.33 52.23
CA TRP A 465 14.05 0.37 53.06
C TRP A 465 14.96 -0.59 53.82
N GLU A 466 14.38 -1.63 54.42
CA GLU A 466 15.13 -2.62 55.19
C GLU A 466 16.15 -3.38 54.33
N GLY A 467 15.82 -3.59 53.05
CA GLY A 467 16.69 -4.24 52.08
C GLY A 467 17.85 -3.39 51.56
N LEU A 468 17.94 -2.11 51.92
CA LEU A 468 19.07 -1.24 51.55
C LEU A 468 20.28 -1.48 52.45
N ASP A 469 21.46 -1.62 51.83
CA ASP A 469 22.73 -1.57 52.55
C ASP A 469 23.06 -0.14 53.04
N TRP A 470 24.12 -0.01 53.85
CA TRP A 470 24.49 1.27 54.43
C TRP A 470 24.89 2.32 53.40
N LEU A 471 25.60 1.93 52.31
CA LEU A 471 26.05 2.86 51.28
C LEU A 471 24.87 3.43 50.51
N GLU A 472 23.89 2.59 50.15
CA GLU A 472 22.67 3.01 49.48
C GLU A 472 21.78 3.85 50.41
N ARG A 473 21.65 3.51 51.71
CA ARG A 473 20.94 4.36 52.68
C ARG A 473 21.60 5.74 52.82
N LEU A 474 22.93 5.81 52.84
CA LEU A 474 23.68 7.06 52.87
C LEU A 474 23.46 7.88 51.59
N ARG A 475 23.45 7.23 50.42
CA ARG A 475 23.20 7.86 49.12
C ARG A 475 21.79 8.45 49.07
N VAL A 476 20.77 7.65 49.41
CA VAL A 476 19.37 8.09 49.49
C VAL A 476 19.22 9.26 50.47
N TYR A 477 19.83 9.18 51.65
CA TYR A 477 19.80 10.28 52.63
C TYR A 477 20.38 11.58 52.07
N LYS A 478 21.57 11.52 51.46
CA LYS A 478 22.22 12.70 50.86
C LYS A 478 21.36 13.33 49.77
N GLU A 479 20.77 12.50 48.91
CA GLU A 479 19.91 12.97 47.82
C GLU A 479 18.62 13.58 48.35
N VAL A 480 17.90 12.89 49.24
CA VAL A 480 16.65 13.37 49.83
C VAL A 480 16.85 14.71 50.56
N LYS A 481 17.97 14.87 51.29
CA LYS A 481 18.34 16.11 51.96
C LYS A 481 18.72 17.22 50.98
N GLN A 482 19.51 16.91 49.95
CA GLN A 482 19.84 17.87 48.88
C GLN A 482 18.58 18.37 48.16
N LEU A 483 17.56 17.51 48.06
CA LEU A 483 16.31 17.78 47.37
C LEU A 483 15.24 18.41 48.28
N GLY A 484 15.48 18.54 49.59
CA GLY A 484 14.52 19.08 50.55
C GLY A 484 13.26 18.20 50.72
N VAL A 485 13.33 16.92 50.37
CA VAL A 485 12.18 15.99 50.43
C VAL A 485 12.15 15.30 51.78
N ASN A 486 10.96 15.04 52.33
CA ASN A 486 10.79 14.26 53.56
C ASN A 486 10.36 12.84 53.24
N VAL A 487 11.19 11.84 53.54
CA VAL A 487 10.85 10.42 53.39
C VAL A 487 10.46 9.84 54.73
N VAL A 488 9.31 9.16 54.79
CA VAL A 488 8.88 8.42 55.97
C VAL A 488 8.83 6.93 55.65
N THR A 489 9.48 6.10 56.46
CA THR A 489 9.53 4.65 56.26
C THR A 489 9.52 3.89 57.60
N GLY A 490 9.50 2.57 57.55
CA GLY A 490 9.54 1.71 58.73
C GLY A 490 10.80 0.84 58.78
N GLU A 491 11.26 0.50 59.98
CA GLU A 491 12.33 -0.48 60.20
C GLU A 491 12.05 -1.26 61.48
N CYS A 492 12.27 -2.57 61.47
CA CYS A 492 12.24 -3.38 62.68
C CYS A 492 13.34 -2.94 63.64
N ASP A 493 12.98 -2.79 64.91
CA ASP A 493 13.97 -2.47 65.93
C ASP A 493 14.95 -3.64 66.09
N LYS A 494 16.25 -3.31 66.18
CA LYS A 494 17.33 -4.28 66.34
C LYS A 494 17.68 -4.52 67.80
N ASP A 495 17.24 -3.63 68.69
CA ASP A 495 17.48 -3.77 70.13
C ASP A 495 16.33 -4.55 70.80
N PRO A 496 16.56 -5.81 71.23
CA PRO A 496 15.54 -6.60 71.91
C PRO A 496 15.19 -6.06 73.31
N ALA A 497 16.02 -5.21 73.91
CA ALA A 497 15.70 -4.55 75.17
C ALA A 497 14.69 -3.40 74.98
N ASN A 498 14.51 -2.94 73.74
CA ASN A 498 13.58 -1.90 73.39
C ASN A 498 12.16 -2.47 73.25
N THR A 499 11.54 -2.78 74.39
CA THR A 499 10.13 -3.14 74.51
C THR A 499 9.19 -1.93 74.40
N GLY A 500 9.77 -0.72 74.26
CA GLY A 500 9.10 0.56 74.24
C GLY A 500 8.38 0.84 72.93
N GLY A 501 7.26 0.16 72.69
CA GLY A 501 6.25 0.54 71.70
C GLY A 501 6.77 0.86 70.29
N ILE A 502 6.05 1.74 69.59
CA ILE A 502 6.40 2.25 68.26
C ILE A 502 6.90 3.69 68.41
N ARG A 503 7.96 4.08 67.70
CA ARG A 503 8.51 5.45 67.74
C ARG A 503 9.06 5.89 66.39
N ALA A 504 9.20 7.20 66.21
CA ALA A 504 9.82 7.80 65.03
C ALA A 504 11.22 8.32 65.38
N GLU A 505 12.21 7.99 64.56
CA GLU A 505 13.58 8.48 64.68
C GLU A 505 14.03 9.10 63.37
N VAL A 506 14.71 10.25 63.43
CA VAL A 506 15.37 10.83 62.26
C VAL A 506 16.58 9.97 61.93
N PHE A 507 16.65 9.46 60.70
CA PHE A 507 17.82 8.74 60.22
C PHE A 507 18.98 9.71 60.03
N VAL A 508 20.01 9.54 60.85
CA VAL A 508 21.30 10.19 60.70
C VAL A 508 22.29 9.08 60.34
N PRO A 509 22.95 9.14 59.18
CA PRO A 509 23.93 8.14 58.82
C PRO A 509 25.14 8.26 59.75
N ASN A 510 25.30 7.30 60.64
CA ASN A 510 26.53 7.09 61.39
C ASN A 510 27.38 6.05 60.64
N GLU A 511 28.71 6.20 60.64
CA GLU A 511 29.59 5.11 60.18
C GLU A 511 29.27 3.86 60.99
N PRO A 512 29.15 2.68 60.36
CA PRO A 512 28.94 1.45 61.12
C PRO A 512 30.13 1.29 62.06
N GLU A 513 29.87 1.15 63.35
CA GLU A 513 30.88 0.67 64.29
C GLU A 513 31.31 -0.71 63.78
N VAL A 514 32.49 -0.78 63.17
CA VAL A 514 33.12 -2.04 62.81
C VAL A 514 33.55 -2.67 64.12
N THR A 515 32.63 -3.36 64.78
CA THR A 515 32.96 -4.30 65.85
C THR A 515 33.77 -5.43 65.22
N ALA A 516 35.07 -5.40 65.48
CA ALA A 516 36.06 -6.39 65.06
C ALA A 516 35.76 -7.79 65.61
#